data_AF-A0A351KTQ5-F1
#
_entry.id   AF-A0A351KTQ5-F1
#
_cell.length_a   1.000
_cell.length_b   1.000
_cell.length_c   1.000
_cell.angle_alpha   90.00
_cell.angle_beta   90.00
_cell.angle_gamma   90.00
#
_symmetry.space_group_name_H-M   'P 1'
#
loop_
_entity.id
_entity.type
_entity.pdbx_description
1 polymer ?
#
loop_
_entity_poly.entity_id
_entity_poly.type
_entity_poly.pdbx_seq_one_letter_code
_entity_poly.pdbx_strand_id
1 'polypeptide(L)' 'MSLKISYSTDLELLAIVDEDDEVVGSKTRREIHQEGLRHRAVHILVFNTQGHVCLQKRSMTKDVNPGAWDTS' A
#
# COMPACT_ATOMS: atom_id res chain seq x y z
N MET A 1 -11.44 -9.76 -29.00
CA MET A 1 -10.26 -8.91 -28.72
C MET A 1 -10.47 -8.29 -27.35
N SER A 2 -10.00 -8.93 -26.29
CA SER A 2 -10.23 -8.47 -24.92
C SER A 2 -9.23 -7.35 -24.61
N LEU A 3 -9.72 -6.12 -24.43
CA LEU A 3 -8.91 -5.05 -23.87
C LEU A 3 -8.49 -5.46 -22.46
N LYS A 4 -7.19 -5.72 -22.25
CA LYS A 4 -6.61 -5.75 -20.92
C LYS A 4 -6.42 -4.29 -20.49
N ILE A 5 -7.31 -3.78 -19.65
CA ILE A 5 -7.09 -2.52 -18.95
C ILE A 5 -5.99 -2.79 -17.91
N SER A 6 -4.77 -2.31 -18.15
CA SER A 6 -3.71 -2.33 -17.15
C SER A 6 -3.87 -1.10 -16.25
N TYR A 7 -4.39 -1.28 -15.05
CA TYR A 7 -4.32 -0.25 -14.01
C TYR A 7 -2.88 -0.19 -13.50
N SER A 8 -2.15 0.87 -13.86
CA SER A 8 -0.84 1.15 -13.27
C SER A 8 -1.04 1.95 -11.97
N THR A 9 -0.55 1.40 -10.86
CA THR A 9 -0.43 2.12 -9.58
C THR A 9 0.71 3.15 -9.60
N ASP A 10 1.48 3.25 -10.69
CA ASP A 10 2.64 4.15 -10.77
C ASP A 10 2.25 5.63 -10.79
N LEU A 11 0.97 5.94 -11.02
CA LEU A 11 0.43 7.30 -10.99
C LEU A 11 -0.27 7.65 -9.67
N GLU A 12 -0.36 6.71 -8.73
CA GLU A 12 -0.94 6.98 -7.41
C GLU A 12 -0.05 7.98 -6.66
N LEU A 13 -0.59 9.18 -6.41
CA LEU A 13 0.07 10.20 -5.60
C LEU A 13 -0.31 10.00 -4.14
N LEU A 14 0.72 10.01 -3.28
CA LEU A 14 0.58 9.92 -1.84
C LEU A 14 1.15 11.18 -1.20
N ALA A 15 0.56 11.60 -0.09
CA ALA A 15 1.07 12.68 0.73
C ALA A 15 2.32 12.22 1.49
N ILE A 16 3.37 13.03 1.44
CA ILE A 16 4.54 12.89 2.31
C ILE A 16 4.22 13.64 3.60
N VAL A 17 4.47 13.00 4.74
CA VAL A 17 4.27 13.60 6.06
C VAL A 17 5.57 13.62 6.86
N ASP A 18 5.70 14.59 7.74
CA ASP A 18 6.80 14.66 8.69
C ASP A 18 6.54 13.79 9.94
N GLU A 19 7.26 14.04 11.03
CA GLU A 19 7.13 13.26 12.27
C GLU A 19 5.88 13.60 13.08
N ASP A 20 5.31 14.78 12.84
CA ASP A 20 4.11 15.29 13.51
C ASP A 20 2.84 15.02 12.67
N ASP A 21 2.95 14.19 11.62
CA ASP A 21 1.90 13.85 10.65
C ASP A 21 1.40 15.04 9.78
N GLU A 22 2.18 16.11 9.71
CA GLU A 22 1.87 17.26 8.88
C GLU A 22 2.29 17.04 7.42
N VAL A 23 1.46 17.48 6.47
CA VAL A 23 1.71 17.27 5.05
C VAL A 23 2.79 18.25 4.57
N VAL A 24 3.91 17.70 4.09
CA VAL A 24 5.06 18.49 3.59
C VAL A 24 5.27 18.36 2.08
N GLY A 25 4.48 17.53 1.40
CA GLY A 25 4.52 17.38 -0.05
C GLY A 25 3.74 16.18 -0.56
N SER A 26 3.94 15.83 -1.82
CA SER A 26 3.37 14.63 -2.44
C SER A 26 4.28 14.09 -3.53
N LYS A 27 4.36 12.76 -3.65
CA LYS A 27 5.08 12.06 -4.72
C LYS A 27 4.31 10.81 -5.11
N THR A 28 4.70 10.16 -6.21
CA THR A 28 4.11 8.86 -6.56
C THR A 28 4.45 7.82 -5.50
N ARG A 29 3.58 6.83 -5.29
CA ARG A 29 3.83 5.71 -4.36
C ARG A 29 5.18 5.03 -4.64
N ARG A 30 5.53 4.87 -5.92
CA ARG A 30 6.82 4.30 -6.34
C ARG A 30 8.00 5.12 -5.83
N GLU A 31 7.98 6.44 -6.03
CA GLU A 31 9.04 7.33 -5.57
C GLU A 31 9.12 7.35 -4.03
N ILE A 32 7.99 7.43 -3.34
CA ILE A 32 7.95 7.41 -1.87
C ILE A 32 8.62 6.15 -1.31
N HIS A 33 8.28 4.97 -1.84
CA HIS A 33 8.88 3.71 -1.37
C HIS A 33 10.36 3.57 -1.77
N GLN A 34 10.75 4.05 -2.95
CA GLN A 34 12.14 4.02 -3.40
C GLN A 34 13.06 4.94 -2.59
N GLU A 35 12.54 6.10 -2.18
CA GLU A 35 13.28 7.09 -1.40
C GLU A 35 13.13 6.91 0.12
N GLY A 36 12.25 6.02 0.57
CA GLY A 36 11.99 5.79 2.00
C GLY A 36 11.27 6.96 2.69
N LEU A 37 10.45 7.70 1.96
CA LEU A 37 9.71 8.86 2.48
C LEU A 37 8.53 8.40 3.35
N ARG A 38 8.28 9.11 4.45
CA ARG A 38 7.16 8.83 5.35
C ARG A 38 5.85 9.27 4.70
N HIS A 39 4.86 8.39 4.72
CA HIS A 39 3.52 8.64 4.24
C HIS A 39 2.51 7.95 5.16
N ARG A 40 1.25 8.39 5.13
CA ARG A 40 0.19 7.75 5.90
C ARG A 40 -0.17 6.38 5.32
N ALA A 41 -0.60 5.48 6.19
CA ALA A 41 -1.17 4.19 5.84
C ALA A 41 -2.38 3.89 6.74
N VAL A 42 -3.33 3.12 6.21
CA VAL A 42 -4.52 2.66 6.94
C VAL A 42 -4.56 1.14 6.85
N HIS A 43 -4.75 0.48 7.98
CA HIS A 43 -4.97 -0.97 8.06
C HIS A 43 -6.43 -1.23 8.41
N ILE A 44 -7.08 -2.14 7.68
CA ILE A 44 -8.44 -2.59 7.96
C ILE A 44 -8.37 -4.07 8.35
N LEU A 45 -8.77 -4.37 9.58
CA LEU A 45 -8.80 -5.74 10.09
C LEU A 45 -10.22 -6.31 9.99
N VAL A 46 -10.37 -7.38 9.22
CA VAL A 46 -11.65 -8.06 9.03
C VAL A 46 -11.67 -9.33 9.88
N PHE A 47 -12.71 -9.47 10.70
CA PHE A 47 -12.92 -10.64 11.56
C PHE A 47 -14.18 -11.39 11.14
N ASN A 48 -14.13 -12.71 11.16
CA ASN A 48 -15.34 -13.53 11.00
C ASN A 48 -16.11 -13.66 12.33
N THR A 49 -17.27 -14.33 12.31
CA THR A 49 -18.13 -14.52 13.49
C THR A 49 -17.50 -15.34 14.61
N GLN A 50 -16.37 -16.02 14.35
CA GLN A 50 -15.61 -16.78 15.34
C GLN A 50 -14.43 -15.97 15.90
N GLY A 51 -14.24 -14.72 15.46
CA GLY A 51 -13.14 -13.85 15.91
C GLY A 51 -11.80 -14.10 15.23
N HIS A 52 -11.73 -14.91 14.17
CA HIS A 52 -10.50 -15.07 13.39
C HIS A 52 -10.29 -13.90 12.44
N VAL A 53 -9.05 -13.41 12.36
CA VAL A 53 -8.65 -12.33 11.45
C VAL A 53 -8.38 -12.86 10.04
N CYS A 54 -8.86 -12.14 9.03
CA CYS A 54 -8.48 -12.37 7.65
C CYS A 54 -7.09 -11.78 7.38
N LEU A 55 -6.13 -12.62 7.04
CA LEU A 55 -4.80 -12.20 6.60
C LEU A 55 -4.65 -12.47 5.11
N GLN A 56 -4.02 -11.54 4.39
CA GLN A 56 -3.70 -11.73 2.99
C GLN A 56 -2.25 -12.20 2.81
N LYS A 57 -2.04 -13.15 1.91
CA LYS A 57 -0.69 -13.47 1.44
C LYS A 57 -0.40 -12.63 0.21
N ARG A 58 0.59 -11.74 0.31
CA ARG A 58 0.92 -10.78 -0.75
C ARG A 58 1.42 -11.49 -2.00
N SER A 59 1.05 -10.96 -3.17
CA SER A 59 1.60 -11.41 -4.45
C SER A 59 3.12 -11.29 -4.47
N MET A 60 3.78 -12.20 -5.16
CA MET A 60 5.23 -12.14 -5.39
C MET A 60 5.65 -10.93 -6.24
N THR A 61 4.71 -10.30 -6.95
CA THR A 61 4.97 -9.14 -7.82
C THR A 61 4.86 -7.79 -7.08
N LYS A 62 4.62 -7.78 -5.77
CA LYS A 62 4.60 -6.53 -4.99
C LYS A 62 6.00 -5.96 -4.86
N ASP A 63 6.09 -4.63 -4.96
CA ASP A 63 7.30 -3.83 -4.81
C ASP A 63 7.88 -3.88 -3.39
N VAL A 64 6.98 -3.99 -2.39
CA VAL A 64 7.34 -4.08 -0.97
C VAL A 64 6.79 -5.38 -0.38
N ASN A 65 7.66 -6.12 0.30
CA ASN A 65 7.39 -7.35 1.05
C ASN A 65 6.63 -8.43 0.25
N PRO A 66 7.14 -8.87 -0.92
CA PRO A 66 6.48 -9.92 -1.70
C PRO A 66 6.38 -11.25 -0.93
N GLY A 67 5.22 -11.92 -1.01
CA GLY A 67 5.00 -13.23 -0.38
C GLY A 67 4.72 -13.23 1.13
N ALA A 68 4.84 -12.09 1.80
CA ALA A 68 4.55 -11.96 3.22
C ALA A 68 3.04 -12.11 3.51
N TRP A 69 2.72 -12.58 4.72
CA TRP A 69 1.38 -12.45 5.28
C TRP A 69 1.22 -11.04 5.85
N ASP A 70 0.13 -10.38 5.48
CA ASP A 70 -0.09 -8.96 5.76
C ASP A 70 -1.54 -8.70 6.14
N THR A 71 -1.74 -7.60 6.89
CA THR A 71 -3.04 -7.00 7.20
C THR A 71 -3.38 -5.83 6.26
N SER A 72 -2.43 -5.41 5.42
CA SER A 72 -2.54 -4.35 4.40
C SER A 72 -2.10 -4.77 3.01
#